data_AF-A0A7S1GTW9-F1
#
_entry.id   AF-A0A7S1GTW9-F1
#
_cell.length_a   1.000
_cell.length_b   1.000
_cell.length_c   1.000
_cell.angle_alpha   90.00
_cell.angle_beta   90.00
_cell.angle_gamma   90.00
#
_symmetry.space_group_name_H-M   'P 1'
#
loop_
_entity.id
_entity.type
_entity.pdbx_description
1 polymer ?
#
loop_
_entity_poly.entity_id
_entity_poly.type
_entity_poly.pdbx_seq_one_letter_code
_entity_poly.pdbx_strand_id
1 'polypeptide(L)'
;ERLWIAPSCSLLHVPVDLASEQKLDAEVKSWLAFALQKLEELRVLGKALREGRAAVQDALAANQAALAARRASPRVNNPAVEAAVARVNVDMGQRKSAYANRAAKQAG
;
A
#
# COMPACT_ATOMS: atom_id res chain seq x y z
N GLU A 1 8.49 -28.05 -13.59
CA GLU A 1 8.09 -27.31 -14.82
C GLU A 1 6.62 -26.86 -14.88
N ARG A 2 5.91 -26.70 -13.76
CA ARG A 2 4.50 -26.23 -13.75
C ARG A 2 4.30 -25.01 -12.86
N LEU A 3 5.20 -24.03 -12.94
CA LEU A 3 5.12 -22.80 -12.16
C LEU A 3 5.21 -21.61 -13.10
N TRP A 4 4.18 -20.77 -13.08
CA TRP A 4 4.13 -19.49 -13.77
C TRP A 4 3.98 -18.39 -12.74
N ILE A 5 4.69 -17.30 -12.94
CA ILE A 5 4.50 -16.05 -12.19
C ILE A 5 3.84 -15.05 -13.12
N ALA A 6 2.86 -14.33 -12.60
CA ALA A 6 2.10 -13.33 -13.33
C ALA A 6 1.63 -12.25 -12.35
N PRO A 7 1.26 -11.06 -12.84
CA PRO A 7 0.53 -10.10 -12.03
C PRO A 7 -0.79 -10.71 -11.53
N SER A 8 -1.36 -10.14 -10.45
CA SER A 8 -2.66 -10.58 -9.93
C SER A 8 -3.83 -10.33 -10.89
N CYS A 9 -3.72 -9.30 -11.74
CA CYS A 9 -4.70 -8.93 -12.75
C CYS A 9 -4.02 -8.08 -13.85
N SER A 10 -4.80 -7.59 -14.81
CA SER A 10 -4.28 -6.70 -15.87
C SER A 10 -3.57 -5.48 -15.30
N LEU A 11 -2.41 -5.12 -15.88
CA LEU A 11 -1.67 -3.90 -15.53
C LEU A 11 -2.35 -2.62 -16.06
N LEU A 12 -3.48 -2.73 -16.77
CA LEU A 12 -4.31 -1.58 -17.18
C LEU A 12 -4.84 -0.77 -15.97
N HIS A 13 -4.92 -1.40 -14.80
CA HIS A 13 -5.49 -0.79 -13.59
C HIS A 13 -4.47 -0.04 -12.73
N VAL A 14 -3.22 0.08 -13.20
CA VAL A 14 -2.18 0.84 -12.52
C VAL A 14 -1.58 1.87 -13.49
N PRO A 15 -0.99 2.96 -12.99
CA PRO A 15 -0.30 3.90 -13.85
C PRO A 15 0.90 3.23 -14.55
N VAL A 16 1.38 3.83 -15.63
CA VAL A 16 2.34 3.18 -16.55
C VAL A 16 3.76 3.13 -15.96
N ASP A 17 4.32 4.27 -15.59
CA ASP A 17 5.74 4.36 -15.20
C ASP A 17 5.96 5.35 -14.05
N LEU A 18 6.53 4.85 -12.96
CA LEU A 18 6.85 5.65 -11.79
C LEU A 18 7.99 6.64 -12.05
N ALA A 19 8.87 6.38 -13.03
CA ALA A 19 9.95 7.30 -13.38
C ALA A 19 9.42 8.67 -13.80
N SER A 20 8.22 8.73 -14.38
CA SER A 20 7.52 9.96 -14.78
C SER A 20 7.09 10.86 -13.61
N GLU A 21 7.04 10.33 -12.38
CA GLU A 21 6.65 11.11 -11.21
C GLU A 21 7.81 12.00 -10.72
N GLN A 22 7.71 13.32 -11.00
CA GLN A 22 8.76 14.30 -10.67
C GLN A 22 8.55 15.00 -9.32
N LYS A 23 7.33 14.97 -8.78
CA LYS A 23 6.96 15.72 -7.56
C LYS A 23 6.90 14.86 -6.31
N LEU A 24 6.97 13.53 -6.44
CA LEU A 24 7.01 12.64 -5.30
C LEU A 24 8.39 12.68 -4.66
N ASP A 25 8.42 12.80 -3.33
CA ASP A 25 9.66 12.65 -2.59
C ASP A 25 10.24 11.24 -2.74
N ALA A 26 11.57 11.14 -2.62
CA ALA A 26 12.29 9.90 -2.87
C ALA A 26 11.90 8.77 -1.90
N GLU A 27 11.55 9.11 -0.66
CA GLU A 27 11.12 8.14 0.34
C GLU A 27 9.81 7.47 -0.10
N VAL A 28 8.78 8.25 -0.42
CA VAL A 28 7.49 7.72 -0.90
C VAL A 28 7.65 7.02 -2.25
N LYS A 29 8.44 7.58 -3.17
CA LYS A 29 8.69 6.96 -4.48
C LYS A 29 9.32 5.57 -4.33
N SER A 30 10.19 5.36 -3.35
CA SER A 30 10.82 4.05 -3.08
C SER A 30 9.83 2.95 -2.67
N TRP A 31 8.62 3.32 -2.22
CA TRP A 31 7.60 2.38 -1.77
C TRP A 31 6.63 1.94 -2.87
N LEU A 32 6.73 2.56 -4.05
CA LEU A 32 5.76 2.41 -5.12
C LEU A 32 6.35 1.61 -6.29
N ALA A 33 5.46 0.98 -7.05
CA ALA A 33 5.77 0.33 -8.31
C ALA A 33 4.57 0.47 -9.25
N PHE A 34 4.80 1.02 -10.45
CA PHE A 34 3.81 1.15 -11.52
C PHE A 34 3.97 0.01 -12.53
N ALA A 35 3.26 0.01 -13.66
CA ALA A 35 3.23 -1.14 -14.58
C ALA A 35 4.64 -1.59 -15.01
N LEU A 36 5.52 -0.67 -15.41
CA LEU A 36 6.89 -1.01 -15.81
C LEU A 36 7.71 -1.59 -14.66
N GLN A 37 7.62 -1.00 -13.46
CA GLN A 37 8.32 -1.52 -12.28
C GLN A 37 7.79 -2.90 -11.86
N LYS A 38 6.48 -3.16 -12.01
CA LYS A 38 5.87 -4.47 -11.72
C LYS A 38 6.33 -5.56 -12.70
N LEU A 39 6.54 -5.22 -13.97
CA LEU A 39 7.14 -6.15 -14.93
C LEU A 39 8.57 -6.49 -14.53
N GLU A 40 9.33 -5.52 -14.01
CA GLU A 40 10.66 -5.76 -13.48
C GLU A 40 10.65 -6.63 -12.20
N GLU A 41 9.69 -6.43 -11.30
CA GLU A 41 9.49 -7.31 -10.15
C GLU A 41 9.28 -8.76 -10.60
N LEU A 42 8.46 -9.00 -11.62
CA LEU A 42 8.27 -10.34 -12.18
C LEU A 42 9.56 -10.91 -12.79
N ARG A 43 10.35 -10.09 -13.50
CA ARG A 43 11.64 -10.55 -14.05
C ARG A 43 12.60 -10.96 -12.93
N VAL A 44 12.68 -10.17 -11.85
CA VAL A 44 13.50 -10.47 -10.66
C VAL A 44 13.04 -11.76 -10.00
N LEU A 45 11.74 -11.92 -9.74
CA LEU A 45 11.19 -13.14 -9.15
C LEU A 45 11.42 -14.36 -10.03
N GLY A 46 11.24 -14.22 -11.35
CA GLY A 46 11.47 -15.28 -12.32
C GLY A 46 12.93 -15.72 -12.36
N LYS A 47 13.86 -14.76 -12.30
CA LYS A 47 15.30 -15.03 -12.18
C LYS A 47 15.61 -15.75 -10.86
N ALA A 48 15.08 -15.27 -9.74
CA ALA A 48 15.28 -15.89 -8.44
C ALA A 48 14.81 -17.36 -8.39
N LEU A 49 13.68 -17.66 -9.05
CA LEU A 49 13.13 -19.01 -9.12
C LEU A 49 13.97 -19.96 -9.99
N ARG A 50 14.64 -19.45 -11.03
CA ARG A 50 15.47 -20.25 -11.94
C ARG A 50 16.91 -20.40 -11.47
N GLU A 51 17.49 -19.32 -10.98
CA GLU A 51 18.93 -19.20 -10.71
C GLU A 51 19.25 -19.08 -9.21
N GLY A 52 18.22 -19.07 -8.36
CA GLY A 52 18.35 -18.91 -6.91
C GLY A 52 18.37 -17.44 -6.47
N ARG A 53 18.12 -17.22 -5.17
CA ARG A 53 18.02 -15.87 -4.59
C ARG A 53 19.32 -15.08 -4.66
N ALA A 54 20.47 -15.75 -4.64
CA ALA A 54 21.77 -15.11 -4.74
C ALA A 54 21.93 -14.33 -6.06
N ALA A 55 21.35 -14.83 -7.16
CA ALA A 55 21.42 -14.21 -8.48
C ALA A 55 20.67 -12.86 -8.58
N VAL A 56 19.88 -12.52 -7.56
CA VAL A 56 19.12 -11.27 -7.44
C VAL A 56 19.25 -10.62 -6.06
N GLN A 57 20.33 -10.94 -5.32
CA GLN A 57 20.48 -10.54 -3.92
C GLN A 57 20.33 -9.02 -3.73
N ASP A 58 20.96 -8.22 -4.59
CA ASP A 58 20.91 -6.76 -4.50
C ASP A 58 19.49 -6.21 -4.65
N ALA A 59 18.71 -6.76 -5.59
CA ALA A 59 17.31 -6.37 -5.80
C ALA A 59 16.44 -6.72 -4.59
N LEU A 60 16.67 -7.90 -3.98
CA LEU A 60 15.96 -8.30 -2.77
C LEU A 60 16.35 -7.45 -1.55
N ALA A 61 17.65 -7.12 -1.41
CA ALA A 61 18.14 -6.26 -0.34
C ALA A 61 17.56 -4.84 -0.44
N ALA A 62 17.53 -4.26 -1.65
CA ALA A 62 16.92 -2.97 -1.90
C ALA A 62 15.41 -2.98 -1.59
N ASN A 63 14.68 -4.02 -2.02
CA ASN A 63 13.27 -4.18 -1.68
C ASN A 63 13.05 -4.28 -0.16
N GLN A 64 13.86 -5.07 0.53
CA GLN A 64 13.76 -5.23 1.99
C GLN A 64 14.03 -3.91 2.71
N ALA A 65 15.02 -3.13 2.26
CA ALA A 65 15.31 -1.81 2.82
C ALA A 65 14.14 -0.84 2.63
N ALA A 66 13.53 -0.79 1.43
CA ALA A 66 12.36 0.05 1.16
C ALA A 66 11.16 -0.33 2.04
N LEU A 67 10.90 -1.63 2.23
CA LEU A 67 9.84 -2.12 3.12
C LEU A 67 10.10 -1.78 4.59
N ALA A 68 11.34 -1.92 5.06
CA ALA A 68 11.72 -1.57 6.42
C ALA A 68 11.56 -0.06 6.68
N ALA A 69 12.05 0.78 5.75
CA ALA A 69 11.90 2.22 5.82
C ALA A 69 10.43 2.64 5.89
N ARG A 70 9.56 2.08 5.02
CA ARG A 70 8.11 2.35 5.06
C ARG A 70 7.50 1.97 6.40
N ARG A 71 7.82 0.79 6.93
CA ARG A 71 7.26 0.29 8.19
C ARG A 71 7.67 1.13 9.39
N ALA A 72 8.87 1.73 9.36
CA ALA A 72 9.35 2.59 10.42
C ALA A 72 8.95 4.08 10.23
N SER A 73 8.48 4.48 9.05
CA SER A 73 8.25 5.88 8.72
C SER A 73 7.20 6.52 9.64
N PRO A 74 7.44 7.73 10.17
CA PRO A 74 6.46 8.48 10.95
C PRO A 74 5.26 8.94 10.10
N ARG A 75 5.39 8.91 8.77
CA ARG A 75 4.27 9.15 7.85
C ARG A 75 3.23 8.01 7.89
N VAL A 76 3.68 6.79 8.22
CA VAL A 76 2.84 5.60 8.34
C VAL A 76 2.43 5.37 9.80
N ASN A 77 3.32 5.67 10.75
CA ASN A 77 3.08 5.51 12.19
C ASN A 77 2.82 6.85 12.86
N ASN A 78 1.55 7.18 13.08
CA ASN A 78 1.14 8.37 13.82
C ASN A 78 0.53 7.97 15.18
N PRO A 79 1.24 8.21 16.31
CA PRO A 79 0.74 7.82 17.64
C PRO A 79 -0.59 8.46 18.03
N ALA A 80 -0.88 9.67 17.55
CA ALA A 80 -2.15 10.34 17.84
C ALA A 80 -3.32 9.65 17.13
N VAL A 81 -3.11 9.17 15.91
CA VAL A 81 -4.11 8.40 15.14
C VAL A 81 -4.33 7.04 15.80
N GLU A 82 -3.26 6.34 16.17
CA GLU A 82 -3.35 5.06 16.88
C GLU A 82 -4.16 5.20 18.19
N ALA A 83 -3.83 6.19 19.01
CA ALA A 83 -4.55 6.48 20.24
C ALA A 83 -6.02 6.88 20.00
N ALA A 84 -6.33 7.57 18.90
CA ALA A 84 -7.70 7.93 18.55
C ALA A 84 -8.51 6.70 18.14
N VAL A 85 -7.96 5.83 17.30
CA VAL A 85 -8.61 4.60 16.84
C VAL A 85 -8.84 3.64 18.01
N ALA A 86 -7.88 3.53 18.94
CA ALA A 86 -8.01 2.69 20.14
C ALA A 86 -9.17 3.09 21.06
N ARG A 87 -9.67 4.33 20.96
CA ARG A 87 -10.82 4.82 21.75
C ARG A 87 -12.17 4.69 21.04
N VAL A 88 -12.20 4.21 19.79
CA VAL A 88 -13.45 4.03 19.05
C VAL A 88 -14.32 3.00 19.74
N ASN A 89 -15.60 3.32 19.93
CA ASN A 89 -16.60 2.43 20.49
C ASN A 89 -17.87 2.41 19.63
N VAL A 90 -18.80 1.49 19.93
CA VAL A 90 -20.03 1.29 19.14
C VAL A 90 -20.91 2.54 19.16
N ASP A 91 -20.97 3.26 20.27
CA ASP A 91 -21.84 4.43 20.43
C ASP A 91 -21.46 5.59 19.49
N MET A 92 -20.18 5.69 19.12
CA MET A 92 -19.71 6.70 18.14
C MET A 92 -20.35 6.51 16.76
N GLY A 93 -20.74 5.29 16.39
CA GLY A 93 -21.45 4.99 15.14
C GLY A 93 -22.96 5.24 15.22
N GLN A 94 -23.49 5.53 16.41
CA GLN A 94 -24.92 5.69 16.63
C GLN A 94 -25.33 7.16 16.70
N ARG A 95 -26.53 7.46 16.21
CA ARG A 95 -27.14 8.77 16.40
C ARG A 95 -27.58 8.90 17.86
N LYS A 96 -27.38 10.08 18.46
CA LYS A 96 -27.79 10.39 19.84
C LYS A 96 -29.30 10.20 20.12
N SER A 97 -30.14 10.15 19.08
CA SER A 97 -31.59 9.99 19.24
C SER A 97 -32.19 9.26 18.03
N ALA A 98 -33.25 8.49 18.29
CA ALA A 98 -34.02 7.81 17.27
C ALA A 98 -34.59 8.77 16.22
N TYR A 99 -34.87 8.25 15.02
CA TYR A 99 -35.32 9.05 13.89
C TYR A 99 -36.57 9.89 14.21
N ALA A 100 -37.60 9.31 14.84
CA ALA A 100 -38.84 10.01 15.17
C ALA A 100 -38.60 11.32 15.94
N ASN A 101 -37.71 11.30 16.94
CA ASN A 101 -37.37 12.47 17.75
C ASN A 101 -36.59 13.53 16.97
N ARG A 102 -35.79 13.10 15.98
CA ARG A 102 -35.00 14.01 15.15
C ARG A 102 -35.82 14.62 14.03
N ALA A 103 -36.65 13.81 13.37
CA ALA A 103 -37.50 14.22 12.27
C ALA A 103 -38.39 15.40 12.67
N ALA A 104 -39.02 15.35 13.85
CA ALA A 104 -39.85 16.45 14.36
C ALA A 104 -39.07 17.78 14.57
N LYS A 105 -37.77 17.73 14.86
CA LYS A 105 -36.91 18.92 15.01
C LYS A 105 -36.28 19.40 13.71
N GLN A 106 -36.35 18.58 12.66
CA GLN A 106 -35.65 18.77 11.39
C GLN A 106 -36.63 19.02 10.22
N ALA A 107 -37.93 18.82 10.44
CA ALA A 107 -39.00 19.21 9.55
C ALA A 107 -39.23 20.73 9.66
N GLY A 108 -38.35 21.50 9.01
CA GLY A 108 -38.65 22.87 8.62
C GLY A 108 -39.59 22.91 7.42
#